data_AF-A0AAF0QWY8-F1
#
_entry.id   AF-A0AAF0QWY8-F1
#
_cell.length_a   1.000
_cell.length_b   1.000
_cell.length_c   1.000
_cell.angle_alpha   90.00
_cell.angle_beta   90.00
_cell.angle_gamma   90.00
#
_symmetry.space_group_name_H-M   'P 1'
#
loop_
_entity.id
_entity.type
_entity.pdbx_description
1 polymer ?
#
loop_
_entity_poly.entity_id
_entity_poly.type
_entity_poly.pdbx_seq_one_letter_code
_entity_poly.pdbx_strand_id
1 'polypeptide(L)'
;MMSILEACHSSLIGGHHSGIRTTHKILQSGYYWPTIHQDAHDFAKSCDRCQREGGISKRQELPINPILVIELFDVLGIDFIGPFVSSHGMK
;
A
#
# COMPACT_ATOMS: atom_id res chain seq x y z
N MET A 1 9.67 -13.43 22.47
CA MET A 1 9.90 -12.67 21.23
C MET A 1 8.67 -12.69 20.33
N MET A 2 8.25 -13.86 19.85
CA MET A 2 7.07 -14.01 18.97
C MET A 2 5.78 -13.41 19.55
N SER A 3 5.49 -13.64 20.84
CA SER A 3 4.32 -13.05 21.51
C SER A 3 4.32 -11.51 21.54
N ILE A 4 5.50 -10.90 21.63
CA ILE A 4 5.66 -9.43 21.62
C ILE A 4 5.44 -8.90 20.19
N LEU A 5 6.03 -9.56 19.19
CA LEU A 5 5.83 -9.21 17.78
C LEU A 5 4.35 -9.30 17.39
N GLU A 6 3.69 -10.38 17.78
CA GLU A 6 2.28 -10.62 17.52
C GLU A 6 1.39 -9.59 18.23
N ALA A 7 1.66 -9.27 19.51
CA ALA A 7 0.94 -8.22 20.22
C ALA A 7 1.14 -6.83 19.57
N CYS A 8 2.36 -6.49 19.15
CA CYS A 8 2.67 -5.18 18.57
C CYS A 8 2.28 -5.04 17.09
N HIS A 9 1.99 -6.14 16.39
CA HIS A 9 1.58 -6.15 14.98
C HIS A 9 0.10 -6.52 14.79
N SER A 10 -0.34 -7.66 15.33
CA SER A 10 -1.64 -8.26 15.03
C SER A 10 -2.77 -7.83 15.98
N SER A 11 -2.45 -7.20 17.11
CA SER A 11 -3.51 -6.68 18.00
C SER A 11 -4.26 -5.50 17.37
N LEU A 12 -5.41 -5.13 17.96
CA LEU A 12 -6.13 -3.91 17.60
C LEU A 12 -5.24 -2.67 17.66
N ILE A 13 -4.39 -2.59 18.69
CA ILE A 13 -3.43 -1.50 18.85
C ILE A 13 -2.33 -1.64 17.81
N GLY A 14 -1.88 -2.86 17.51
CA GLY A 14 -0.85 -3.23 16.53
C GLY A 14 -1.21 -2.89 15.09
N GLY A 15 -2.48 -3.07 14.72
CA GLY A 15 -3.11 -2.53 13.52
C GLY A 15 -2.58 -3.06 12.19
N HIS A 16 -1.86 -4.18 12.17
CA HIS A 16 -1.31 -4.79 10.94
C HIS A 16 -0.45 -3.83 10.09
N HIS A 17 0.30 -2.95 10.76
CA HIS A 17 1.18 -2.00 10.09
C HIS A 17 2.53 -2.61 9.72
N SER A 18 3.35 -1.84 9.00
CA SER A 18 4.70 -2.24 8.59
C SER A 18 5.60 -2.59 9.78
N GLY A 19 6.64 -3.39 9.52
CA GLY A 19 7.62 -3.78 10.54
C GLY A 19 8.30 -2.60 11.23
N ILE A 20 8.44 -1.45 10.57
CA ILE A 20 8.93 -0.20 11.18
C ILE A 20 7.98 0.26 12.30
N ARG A 21 6.68 0.28 12.04
CA ARG A 21 5.68 0.69 13.03
C ARG A 21 5.54 -0.34 14.15
N THR A 22 5.67 -1.63 13.82
CA THR A 22 5.76 -2.70 14.82
C THR A 22 6.98 -2.52 15.73
N THR A 23 8.16 -2.26 15.17
CA THR A 23 9.38 -1.98 15.95
C THR A 23 9.17 -0.79 16.90
N HIS A 24 8.58 0.29 16.40
CA HIS A 24 8.29 1.46 17.22
C HIS A 24 7.40 1.13 18.42
N LYS A 25 6.36 0.31 18.22
CA LYS A 25 5.46 -0.12 19.31
C LYS A 25 6.15 -1.01 20.32
N ILE A 26 7.06 -1.88 19.88
CA ILE A 26 7.85 -2.73 20.76
C ILE A 26 8.74 -1.87 21.66
N LEU A 27 9.43 -0.88 21.07
CA LEU A 27 10.26 0.08 21.81
C LEU A 27 9.43 0.93 22.78
N GLN A 28 8.26 1.42 22.35
CA GLN A 28 7.32 2.14 23.22
C GLN A 28 6.81 1.29 24.39
N SER A 29 6.77 -0.03 24.23
CA SER A 29 6.39 -0.97 25.28
C SER A 29 7.55 -1.34 26.21
N GLY A 30 8.73 -0.74 26.01
CA GLY A 30 9.91 -0.94 26.84
C GLY A 30 10.73 -2.20 26.52
N TYR A 31 10.43 -2.89 25.41
CA TYR A 31 11.19 -4.05 24.98
C TYR A 31 12.27 -3.69 23.98
N TYR A 32 13.39 -4.40 24.05
CA TYR A 32 14.49 -4.24 23.12
C TYR A 32 15.25 -5.56 22.93
N TRP A 33 15.75 -5.77 21.72
CA TRP A 33 16.77 -6.76 21.41
C TRP A 33 17.52 -6.36 20.14
N PRO A 34 18.76 -6.86 19.91
CA PRO A 34 19.62 -6.38 18.82
C PRO A 34 19.01 -6.48 17.42
N THR A 35 18.21 -7.53 17.15
CA THR A 35 17.62 -7.83 15.84
C THR A 35 16.19 -7.32 15.67
N ILE A 36 15.68 -6.47 16.58
CA ILE A 36 14.27 -6.03 16.63
C ILE A 36 13.73 -5.49 15.30
N HIS A 37 14.51 -4.70 14.58
CA HIS A 37 14.11 -4.15 13.29
C HIS A 37 13.94 -5.23 12.23
N GLN A 38 14.88 -6.18 12.17
CA GLN A 38 14.84 -7.28 11.22
C GLN A 38 13.68 -8.23 11.55
N ASP A 39 13.55 -8.62 12.82
CA ASP A 39 12.52 -9.55 13.27
C ASP A 39 11.11 -8.98 13.07
N ALA A 40 10.90 -7.69 13.36
CA ALA A 40 9.62 -7.02 13.13
C ALA A 40 9.29 -6.89 11.63
N HIS A 41 10.30 -6.64 10.79
CA HIS A 41 10.13 -6.59 9.35
C HIS A 41 9.75 -7.97 8.78
N ASP A 42 10.47 -9.02 9.16
CA ASP A 42 10.22 -10.37 8.68
C ASP A 42 8.88 -10.91 9.19
N PHE A 43 8.53 -10.63 10.45
CA PHE A 43 7.21 -10.96 11.01
C PHE A 43 6.09 -10.29 10.20
N ALA A 44 6.15 -8.97 10.01
CA ALA A 44 5.13 -8.23 9.25
C ALA A 44 5.05 -8.70 7.79
N LYS A 45 6.19 -9.00 7.16
CA LYS A 45 6.25 -9.54 5.79
C LYS A 45 5.62 -10.92 5.67
N SER A 46 5.72 -11.75 6.71
CA SER A 46 5.15 -13.10 6.76
C SER A 46 3.66 -13.15 7.14
N CYS A 47 3.06 -12.02 7.54
CA CYS A 47 1.66 -11.98 7.97
C CYS A 47 0.71 -12.22 6.79
N ASP A 48 0.00 -13.36 6.80
CA ASP A 48 -0.97 -13.75 5.74
C ASP A 48 -2.03 -12.67 5.50
N ARG A 49 -2.59 -12.08 6.56
CA ARG A 49 -3.56 -10.99 6.45
C ARG A 49 -2.98 -9.79 5.70
N CYS A 50 -1.79 -9.33 6.08
CA CYS A 50 -1.12 -8.21 5.41
C CYS A 50 -0.74 -8.53 3.96
N GLN A 51 -0.45 -9.79 3.63
CA GLN A 51 -0.18 -10.22 2.26
C GLN A 51 -1.44 -10.21 1.39
N ARG A 52 -2.59 -10.61 1.95
CA ARG A 52 -3.88 -10.61 1.24
C ARG A 52 -4.50 -9.22 1.12
N GLU A 53 -4.44 -8.43 2.18
CA GLU A 53 -5.00 -7.07 2.25
C GLU A 53 -4.01 -6.00 1.76
N GLY A 54 -2.75 -6.37 1.51
CA GLY A 54 -1.71 -5.47 1.05
C GLY A 54 -2.12 -4.77 -0.25
N GLY A 55 -2.11 -3.44 -0.25
CA GLY A 55 -2.43 -2.64 -1.42
C GLY A 55 -1.38 -2.74 -2.53
N ILE A 56 -1.74 -2.21 -3.69
CA ILE A 56 -0.82 -2.07 -4.83
C ILE A 56 0.34 -1.17 -4.41
N SER A 57 1.55 -1.72 -4.42
CA SER A 57 2.79 -1.00 -4.17
C SER A 57 3.44 -0.55 -5.48
N LYS A 58 4.41 0.37 -5.39
CA LYS A 58 5.24 0.78 -6.53
C LYS A 58 5.89 -0.37 -7.29
N ARG A 59 6.09 -1.53 -6.66
CA ARG A 59 6.67 -2.71 -7.32
C ARG A 59 5.73 -3.35 -8.35
N GLN A 60 4.44 -3.05 -8.25
CA GLN A 60 3.41 -3.51 -9.17
C GLN A 60 3.13 -2.50 -10.28
N GLU A 61 3.76 -1.32 -10.23
CA GLU A 61 3.71 -0.36 -11.34
C GLU A 61 4.42 -0.98 -12.55
N LEU A 62 3.68 -1.09 -13.66
CA LEU A 62 4.29 -1.42 -14.95
C LEU A 62 5.05 -0.20 -15.46
N PRO A 63 6.17 -0.37 -16.18
CA PRO A 63 6.84 0.73 -16.84
C PRO A 63 5.86 1.45 -17.77
N ILE A 64 5.60 2.74 -17.52
CA ILE A 64 4.77 3.56 -18.38
C ILE A 64 5.67 4.08 -19.52
N ASN A 65 5.41 3.63 -20.74
CA ASN A 65 6.04 4.21 -21.92
C ASN A 65 5.27 5.47 -22.32
N PRO A 66 5.91 6.65 -22.39
CA PRO A 66 5.23 7.87 -22.80
C PRO A 66 4.82 7.76 -24.28
N ILE A 67 3.63 8.27 -24.59
CA ILE A 67 3.18 8.40 -25.99
C ILE A 67 4.00 9.51 -26.64
N LEU A 68 4.69 9.17 -27.73
CA LEU A 68 5.56 10.09 -28.44
C LEU A 68 4.73 10.86 -29.48
N VAL A 69 4.66 12.19 -29.33
CA VAL A 69 3.95 13.12 -30.23
C VAL A 69 4.99 14.02 -30.87
N ILE A 70 5.14 13.96 -32.19
CA ILE A 70 6.14 14.71 -32.97
C ILE A 70 5.48 15.88 -33.69
N GLU A 71 4.28 15.68 -34.21
CA GLU A 71 3.51 16.66 -34.97
C GLU A 71 2.13 16.92 -34.36
N LEU A 72 1.53 18.05 -34.75
CA LEU A 72 0.14 18.36 -34.42
C LEU A 72 -0.77 17.29 -35.04
N PHE A 73 -1.68 16.75 -34.22
CA PHE A 73 -2.66 15.71 -34.57
C PHE A 73 -2.15 14.25 -34.62
N ASP A 74 -0.95 13.93 -34.15
CA ASP A 74 -0.48 12.53 -34.08
C ASP A 74 -1.36 11.64 -33.18
N VAL A 75 -1.90 12.21 -32.09
CA VAL A 75 -2.67 11.47 -31.09
C VAL A 75 -3.83 12.32 -30.59
N LEU A 76 -5.04 11.74 -30.59
CA LEU A 76 -6.25 12.34 -30.03
C LEU A 76 -6.72 11.51 -28.82
N GLY A 77 -6.62 12.10 -27.62
CA GLY A 77 -7.23 11.54 -26.41
C GLY A 77 -8.68 12.00 -26.30
N ILE A 78 -9.62 11.05 -26.32
CA ILE A 78 -11.04 11.31 -26.09
C ILE A 78 -11.45 10.56 -24.82
N ASP A 79 -12.09 11.25 -23.89
CA ASP A 79 -12.66 10.63 -22.69
C ASP A 79 -14.06 11.17 -22.42
N PHE A 80 -14.89 10.36 -21.78
CA PHE A 80 -16.23 10.75 -21.37
C PHE A 80 -16.22 11.25 -19.94
N ILE A 81 -16.77 12.42 -19.72
CA ILE A 81 -17.03 12.93 -18.37
C ILE A 81 -18.48 12.59 -18.01
N GLY A 82 -18.71 12.16 -16.78
CA GLY A 82 -20.05 11.85 -16.29
C GLY A 82 -20.05 11.16 -14.93
N PRO A 83 -21.23 10.85 -14.38
CA PRO A 83 -22.56 11.05 -14.95
C PRO A 83 -23.06 12.50 -14.81
N PHE A 84 -23.72 13.03 -15.84
CA PHE A 84 -24.40 14.32 -15.80
C PHE A 84 -25.88 14.17 -15.46
N VAL A 85 -26.48 15.24 -14.93
CA VAL A 85 -27.95 15.34 -14.83
C VAL A 85 -28.56 15.20 -16.23
N SER A 86 -29.70 14.51 -16.33
CA SER A 86 -30.35 14.28 -17.62
C SER A 86 -30.69 15.60 -18.31
N SER A 87 -30.13 15.82 -19.49
CA SER A 87 -30.50 16.91 -20.39
C SER A 87 -31.65 16.54 -21.34
N HIS A 88 -32.28 15.39 -21.12
CA HIS A 88 -33.28 14.76 -22.01
C HIS A 88 -32.75 14.34 -23.39
N GLY A 89 -31.43 14.36 -23.59
CA GLY A 89 -30.77 13.87 -24.81
C GLY A 89 -31.24 14.56 -26.09
N MET A 90 -30.67 14.15 -27.22
CA MET A 90 -31.25 14.43 -28.54
C MET A 90 -32.11 13.20 -28.90
N LYS A 91 -33.39 13.40 -29.22
CA LYS A 91 -34.24 12.34 -29.78
C LYS A 91 -33.89 12.09 -31.24
#